data_AF-A0A3G2HBJ3-F1
#
_entry.id   AF-A0A3G2HBJ3-F1
#
_cell.length_a   1.000
_cell.length_b   1.000
_cell.length_c   1.000
_cell.angle_alpha   90.00
_cell.angle_beta   90.00
_cell.angle_gamma   90.00
#
_symmetry.space_group_name_H-M   'P 1'
#
loop_
_entity.id
_entity.type
_entity.pdbx_description
1 polymer ?
#
loop_
_entity_poly.entity_id
_entity_poly.type
_entity_poly.pdbx_seq_one_letter_code
_entity_poly.pdbx_strand_id
1 'polypeptide(L)'
;MSTLPPCPKCNSEYTYEDGTQLICPECAHEWSASGDTEAASDEVVKKDSVGNILQDGDTVTVIKDLKVKGSSLVVKVGTKVKNIRLCDGDHDIDCKIDGIGAMKLKSEFVRKV
;
A
#
# COMPACT_ATOMS: atom_id res chain seq x y z
N MET A 1 29.75 24.24 -10.48
CA MET A 1 29.55 24.08 -9.03
C MET A 1 28.21 23.42 -8.86
N SER A 2 28.20 22.14 -8.47
CA SER A 2 26.98 21.38 -8.25
C SER A 2 26.21 21.99 -7.09
N THR A 3 25.05 22.61 -7.37
CA THR A 3 24.23 23.26 -6.35
C THR A 3 23.42 22.19 -5.63
N LEU A 4 24.06 21.50 -4.68
CA LEU A 4 23.41 20.48 -3.86
C LEU A 4 22.48 21.16 -2.84
N PRO A 5 21.34 20.53 -2.48
CA PRO A 5 20.42 21.14 -1.53
C PRO A 5 21.06 21.26 -0.14
N PRO A 6 20.75 22.32 0.62
CA PRO A 6 21.21 22.44 1.99
C PRO A 6 20.64 21.33 2.86
N CYS A 7 21.34 21.01 3.95
CA CYS A 7 20.91 19.97 4.87
C CYS A 7 19.56 20.31 5.52
N PRO A 8 18.57 19.39 5.51
CA PRO A 8 17.26 19.64 6.13
C PRO A 8 17.29 19.75 7.66
N LYS A 9 18.37 19.27 8.30
CA LYS A 9 18.50 19.22 9.77
C LYS A 9 19.22 20.44 10.35
N CYS A 10 20.24 20.95 9.65
CA CYS A 10 21.06 22.05 10.14
C CYS A 10 21.14 23.24 9.17
N ASN A 11 20.48 23.16 8.01
CA ASN A 11 20.47 24.19 6.97
C ASN A 11 21.86 24.57 6.42
N SER A 12 22.86 23.71 6.63
CA SER A 12 24.21 23.93 6.11
C SER A 12 24.23 23.75 4.59
N GLU A 13 24.91 24.66 3.90
CA GLU A 13 25.10 24.64 2.44
C GLU A 13 26.17 23.64 2.00
N TYR A 14 26.97 23.14 2.95
CA TYR A 14 28.05 22.19 2.72
C TYR A 14 27.54 20.75 2.73
N THR A 15 26.75 20.38 1.73
CA THR A 15 26.34 18.99 1.49
C THR A 15 27.26 18.35 0.47
N TYR A 16 27.64 17.08 0.66
CA TYR A 16 28.31 16.29 -0.38
C TYR A 16 27.51 15.04 -0.73
N GLU A 17 27.68 14.55 -1.96
CA GLU A 17 27.09 13.30 -2.42
C GLU A 17 28.07 12.13 -2.20
N ASP A 18 27.58 11.04 -1.62
CA ASP A 18 28.26 9.73 -1.54
C ASP A 18 27.37 8.70 -2.23
N GLY A 19 27.62 8.48 -3.52
CA GLY A 19 26.81 7.62 -4.37
C GLY A 19 25.40 8.18 -4.59
N THR A 20 24.39 7.56 -3.99
CA THR A 20 22.97 7.95 -4.09
C THR A 20 22.50 8.81 -2.92
N GLN A 21 23.33 8.97 -1.88
CA GLN A 21 23.00 9.68 -0.65
C GLN A 21 23.68 11.04 -0.61
N LEU A 22 23.01 12.02 -0.03
CA LEU A 22 23.58 13.29 0.39
C LEU A 22 23.95 13.23 1.88
N ILE A 23 25.12 13.72 2.22
CA ILE A 23 25.68 13.68 3.57
C ILE A 23 26.08 15.09 3.98
N CYS A 24 25.69 15.46 5.20
CA CYS A 24 26.13 16.70 5.84
C CYS A 24 27.30 16.44 6.80
N PRO A 25 28.48 17.06 6.61
CA PRO A 25 29.65 16.90 7.45
C PRO A 25 29.51 17.58 8.83
N GLU A 26 28.58 18.54 9.00
CA GLU A 26 28.40 19.25 10.27
C GLU A 26 27.51 18.49 11.27
N CYS A 27 26.53 17.74 10.77
CA CYS A 27 25.58 17.03 11.61
C CYS A 27 25.51 15.52 11.38
N ALA A 28 26.36 14.99 10.48
CA ALA A 28 26.37 13.60 10.04
C ALA A 28 24.99 13.09 9.63
N HIS A 29 24.14 13.98 9.11
CA HIS A 29 22.83 13.59 8.61
C HIS A 29 22.96 13.11 7.18
N GLU A 30 22.39 11.94 6.91
CA GLU A 30 22.37 11.28 5.62
C GLU A 30 20.94 11.33 5.09
N TRP A 31 20.72 11.87 3.89
CA TRP A 31 19.40 11.92 3.25
C TRP A 31 19.54 11.81 1.73
N SER A 32 18.52 11.30 1.04
CA SER A 32 18.56 11.17 -0.41
C SER A 32 18.13 12.50 -1.07
N ALA A 33 18.82 12.94 -2.12
CA ALA A 33 18.44 14.15 -2.88
C ALA A 33 17.03 14.03 -3.48
N SER A 34 16.69 12.81 -3.87
CA SER A 34 15.33 12.37 -4.15
C SER A 34 14.73 11.99 -2.81
N GLY A 35 13.92 12.88 -2.22
CA GLY A 35 13.27 12.64 -0.94
C GLY A 35 12.78 11.21 -0.86
N ASP A 36 13.23 10.51 0.18
CA ASP A 36 12.84 9.15 0.51
C ASP A 36 11.31 9.10 0.53
N THR A 37 10.71 8.69 -0.58
CA THR A 37 9.63 7.74 -0.43
C THR A 37 10.40 6.46 -0.34
N GLU A 38 10.41 5.91 0.87
CA GLU A 38 10.74 4.53 1.13
C GLU A 38 10.54 3.74 -0.15
N ALA A 39 11.54 2.95 -0.51
CA ALA A 39 11.25 1.70 -1.18
C ALA A 39 10.28 0.95 -0.24
N ALA A 40 9.00 1.35 -0.25
CA ALA A 40 7.87 0.49 -0.20
C ALA A 40 8.26 -0.53 -1.25
N SER A 41 8.79 -1.61 -0.72
CA SER A 41 9.13 -2.83 -1.39
C SER A 41 8.12 -3.03 -2.50
N ASP A 42 8.60 -3.54 -3.63
CA ASP A 42 7.86 -3.97 -4.81
C ASP A 42 6.81 -5.04 -4.42
N GLU A 43 5.86 -4.62 -3.59
CA GLU A 43 4.78 -5.33 -2.95
C GLU A 43 3.62 -4.47 -3.35
N VAL A 44 3.05 -4.80 -4.50
CA VAL A 44 2.03 -4.05 -5.19
C VAL A 44 1.00 -3.54 -4.18
N VAL A 45 1.13 -2.26 -3.80
CA VAL A 45 0.40 -1.68 -2.69
C VAL A 45 -1.07 -1.63 -3.08
N LYS A 46 -1.83 -2.67 -2.73
CA LYS A 46 -3.24 -2.75 -3.06
C LYS A 46 -3.99 -1.78 -2.15
N LYS A 47 -4.53 -0.73 -2.75
CA LYS A 47 -5.34 0.27 -2.05
C LYS A 47 -6.80 -0.12 -2.15
N ASP A 48 -7.55 0.02 -1.06
CA ASP A 48 -8.99 -0.15 -1.09
C ASP A 48 -9.69 1.05 -1.76
N SER A 49 -11.02 0.97 -1.90
CA SER A 49 -11.86 2.02 -2.53
C SER A 49 -11.68 3.41 -1.89
N VAL A 50 -11.30 3.48 -0.61
CA VAL A 50 -11.08 4.70 0.18
C VAL A 50 -9.60 5.14 0.15
N GLY A 51 -8.71 4.33 -0.42
CA GLY A 51 -7.28 4.63 -0.55
C GLY A 51 -6.40 4.16 0.62
N ASN A 52 -6.92 3.35 1.55
CA ASN A 52 -6.07 2.75 2.59
C ASN A 52 -5.30 1.57 2.01
N ILE A 53 -4.10 1.37 2.55
CA ILE A 53 -3.22 0.28 2.18
C ILE A 53 -3.76 -1.01 2.82
N LEU A 54 -4.03 -2.00 1.98
CA LEU A 54 -4.39 -3.34 2.39
C LEU A 54 -3.14 -4.17 2.62
N GLN A 55 -3.21 -5.09 3.57
CA GLN A 55 -2.14 -6.02 3.91
C GLN A 55 -2.69 -7.45 3.99
N ASP A 56 -1.81 -8.43 3.87
CA ASP A 56 -2.17 -9.83 4.07
C ASP A 56 -2.62 -10.05 5.53
N GLY A 57 -3.70 -10.82 5.73
CA GLY A 57 -4.31 -11.04 7.04
C GLY A 57 -5.29 -9.95 7.49
N ASP A 58 -5.44 -8.86 6.74
CA ASP A 58 -6.31 -7.74 7.11
C ASP A 58 -7.80 -8.08 7.00
N THR A 59 -8.66 -7.19 7.49
CA THR A 59 -10.11 -7.35 7.48
C THR A 59 -10.77 -6.28 6.64
N VAL A 60 -11.54 -6.70 5.65
CA VAL A 60 -12.21 -5.81 4.72
C VAL A 60 -13.73 -5.96 4.78
N THR A 61 -14.44 -4.91 4.41
CA THR A 61 -15.88 -4.90 4.24
C THR A 61 -16.24 -4.51 2.83
N VAL A 62 -17.20 -5.23 2.26
CA VAL A 62 -17.70 -4.96 0.91
C VAL A 62 -18.62 -3.74 0.94
N ILE A 63 -18.36 -2.77 0.06
CA ILE A 63 -19.12 -1.50 0.00
C ILE A 63 -20.32 -1.54 -0.96
N LYS A 64 -20.44 -2.60 -1.77
CA LYS A 64 -21.46 -2.73 -2.83
C LYS A 64 -22.03 -4.14 -2.84
N ASP A 65 -23.27 -4.31 -3.28
CA ASP A 65 -23.81 -5.64 -3.52
C ASP A 65 -23.16 -6.28 -4.74
N LEU A 66 -22.68 -7.51 -4.56
CA LEU A 66 -22.03 -8.30 -5.61
C LEU A 66 -22.77 -9.64 -5.73
N LYS A 67 -23.31 -9.89 -6.92
CA LYS A 67 -23.90 -11.18 -7.25
C LYS A 67 -22.79 -12.12 -7.71
N VAL A 68 -22.60 -13.22 -6.97
CA VAL A 68 -21.59 -14.23 -7.32
C VAL A 68 -22.09 -15.01 -8.53
N LYS A 69 -21.33 -14.99 -9.63
CA LYS A 69 -21.68 -15.74 -10.84
C LYS A 69 -21.48 -17.24 -10.55
N GLY A 70 -22.56 -18.02 -10.62
CA GLY A 70 -22.54 -19.46 -10.33
C GLY A 70 -23.00 -19.84 -8.92
N SER A 71 -23.47 -18.88 -8.11
CA SER A 71 -24.12 -19.16 -6.82
C SER A 71 -25.38 -18.33 -6.66
N SER A 72 -26.37 -18.86 -5.94
CA SER A 72 -27.59 -18.12 -5.57
C SER A 72 -27.36 -17.12 -4.44
N LEU A 73 -26.16 -17.11 -3.85
CA LEU A 73 -25.80 -16.20 -2.77
C LEU A 73 -25.34 -14.85 -3.32
N VAL A 74 -25.86 -13.79 -2.70
CA VAL A 74 -25.51 -12.40 -2.99
C VAL A 74 -24.67 -11.89 -1.83
N VAL A 75 -23.46 -11.41 -2.12
CA VAL A 75 -22.64 -10.71 -1.13
C VAL A 75 -23.24 -9.33 -0.96
N LYS A 76 -23.91 -9.10 0.16
CA LYS A 76 -24.52 -7.80 0.46
C LYS A 76 -23.46 -6.81 0.91
N VAL A 77 -23.72 -5.53 0.68
CA VAL A 77 -22.98 -4.44 1.32
C VAL A 77 -22.92 -4.67 2.83
N GLY A 78 -21.75 -4.43 3.43
CA GLY A 78 -21.50 -4.68 4.85
C GLY A 78 -20.99 -6.09 5.18
N THR A 79 -20.86 -6.99 4.20
CA THR A 79 -20.25 -8.31 4.42
C THR A 79 -18.79 -8.11 4.85
N LYS A 80 -18.44 -8.59 6.04
CA LYS A 80 -17.09 -8.50 6.61
C LYS A 80 -16.33 -9.78 6.27
N VAL A 81 -15.18 -9.62 5.64
CA VAL A 81 -14.28 -10.71 5.27
C VAL A 81 -12.96 -10.52 6.00
N LYS A 82 -12.56 -11.55 6.74
CA LYS A 82 -11.36 -11.54 7.59
C LYS A 82 -10.27 -12.34 6.90
N ASN A 83 -9.01 -12.06 7.22
CA ASN A 83 -7.86 -12.81 6.72
C ASN A 83 -7.79 -12.78 5.18
N ILE A 84 -7.79 -11.57 4.61
CA ILE A 84 -7.59 -11.40 3.17
C ILE A 84 -6.15 -11.76 2.79
N ARG A 85 -5.97 -12.27 1.57
CA ARG A 85 -4.68 -12.52 0.96
C ARG A 85 -4.52 -11.63 -0.27
N LEU A 86 -3.41 -10.92 -0.37
CA LEU A 86 -3.13 -10.08 -1.52
C LEU A 86 -2.54 -10.93 -2.65
N CYS A 87 -3.03 -10.74 -3.87
CA CYS A 87 -2.56 -11.47 -5.04
C CYS A 87 -2.34 -10.50 -6.19
N ASP A 88 -1.39 -10.83 -7.07
CA ASP A 88 -1.13 -10.03 -8.25
C ASP A 88 -1.88 -10.62 -9.45
N GLY A 89 -2.94 -9.94 -9.87
CA GLY A 89 -3.81 -10.36 -10.96
C GLY A 89 -5.01 -9.43 -11.16
N ASP A 90 -5.93 -9.81 -12.05
CA ASP A 90 -7.15 -9.02 -12.36
C ASP A 90 -8.08 -8.85 -11.14
N HIS A 91 -8.01 -9.79 -10.20
CA HIS A 91 -8.63 -9.70 -8.89
C HIS A 91 -7.55 -9.74 -7.82
N ASP A 92 -7.32 -8.60 -7.17
CA ASP A 92 -6.18 -8.36 -6.29
C ASP A 92 -6.33 -8.94 -4.88
N ILE A 93 -7.54 -9.36 -4.49
CA ILE A 93 -7.85 -9.79 -3.13
C ILE A 93 -8.43 -11.19 -3.17
N ASP A 94 -7.69 -12.16 -2.65
CA ASP A 94 -8.19 -13.50 -2.39
C ASP A 94 -8.70 -13.56 -0.95
N CYS A 95 -9.92 -14.02 -0.74
CA CYS A 95 -10.52 -14.01 0.58
C CYS A 95 -11.41 -15.23 0.77
N LYS A 96 -11.56 -15.69 2.01
CA LYS A 96 -12.42 -16.82 2.33
C LYS A 96 -13.62 -16.33 3.13
N ILE A 97 -14.80 -16.52 2.57
CA ILE A 97 -16.07 -16.18 3.22
C ILE A 97 -16.68 -17.48 3.76
N ASP A 98 -17.00 -17.49 5.05
CA ASP A 98 -17.67 -18.63 5.69
C ASP A 98 -19.04 -18.87 5.04
N GLY A 99 -19.30 -20.10 4.58
CA GLY A 99 -20.52 -20.49 3.87
C GLY A 99 -20.53 -20.29 2.34
N ILE A 100 -19.62 -19.48 1.77
CA ILE A 100 -19.48 -19.31 0.30
C ILE A 100 -18.19 -19.95 -0.22
N GLY A 101 -17.13 -19.96 0.58
CA GLY A 101 -15.83 -20.52 0.20
C GLY A 101 -14.79 -19.46 -0.14
N ALA A 102 -13.74 -19.86 -0.86
CA ALA A 102 -12.71 -18.93 -1.34
C ALA A 102 -13.24 -18.15 -2.54
N MET A 103 -13.13 -16.83 -2.49
CA MET A 103 -13.58 -15.90 -3.51
C MET A 103 -12.53 -14.83 -3.73
N LYS A 104 -12.35 -14.44 -5.00
CA LYS A 104 -11.52 -13.31 -5.38
C LYS A 104 -12.38 -12.07 -5.56
N LEU A 105 -11.94 -10.95 -4.99
CA LEU A 105 -12.60 -9.65 -5.04
C LEU A 105 -11.65 -8.63 -5.63
N LYS A 106 -12.22 -7.57 -6.17
CA LYS A 106 -11.46 -6.40 -6.62
C LYS A 106 -11.36 -5.37 -5.51
N SER A 107 -10.21 -4.75 -5.40
CA SER A 107 -9.88 -3.72 -4.40
C SER A 107 -10.83 -2.50 -4.43
N GLU A 108 -11.40 -2.19 -5.60
CA GLU A 108 -12.37 -1.10 -5.79
C GLU A 108 -13.71 -1.27 -5.05
N PHE A 109 -14.08 -2.51 -4.68
CA PHE A 109 -15.38 -2.82 -4.04
C PHE A 109 -15.27 -3.16 -2.56
N VAL A 110 -14.07 -3.04 -1.99
CA VAL A 110 -13.83 -3.32 -0.57
C VAL A 110 -13.31 -2.07 0.12
N ARG A 111 -13.48 -2.05 1.43
CA ARG A 111 -12.95 -1.04 2.34
C ARG A 111 -12.31 -1.72 3.54
N LYS A 112 -11.12 -1.26 3.95
CA LYS A 112 -10.47 -1.71 5.18
C LYS A 112 -11.31 -1.31 6.42
N VAL A 113 -11.42 -2.22 7.38
CA VAL A 113 -12.15 -2.00 8.66
C VAL A 113 -11.18 -1.74 9.79
#